data_AF-A0A1W9R0I1-F1
#
_entry.id   AF-A0A1W9R0I1-F1
#
_cell.length_a   1.000
_cell.length_b   1.000
_cell.length_c   1.000
_cell.angle_alpha   90.00
_cell.angle_beta   90.00
_cell.angle_gamma   90.00
#
_symmetry.space_group_name_H-M   'P 1'
#
loop_
_entity.id
_entity.type
_entity.pdbx_description
1 polymer ?
#
loop_
_entity_poly.entity_id
_entity_poly.type
_entity_poly.pdbx_seq_one_letter_code
_entity_poly.pdbx_strand_id
1 'polypeptide(L)'
;LTGKCDFVMANPPFNVKKIDKNKDYVKEDPRLPFGVPKAGNGNYMWIQYFNSYLNEKGRAGFVMASSATDAGNSEKLIRQQLIKTKNVDVIVSVGNNFFLYPFAAMSFMVFRQRQTTRKQK
;
A
#
# COMPACT_ATOMS: atom_id res chain seq x y z
N LEU A 1 4.94 11.68 11.16
CA LEU A 1 5.28 11.63 9.72
C LEU A 1 4.05 11.71 8.82
N THR A 2 2.84 11.40 9.31
CA THR A 2 1.58 11.49 8.55
C THR A 2 1.44 12.81 7.81
N GLY A 3 1.19 12.75 6.50
CA GLY A 3 0.98 13.93 5.66
C GLY A 3 2.22 14.80 5.41
N LYS A 4 3.43 14.35 5.75
CA LYS A 4 4.63 15.21 5.74
C LYS A 4 5.72 14.75 4.77
N CYS A 5 5.70 13.52 4.29
CA CYS A 5 6.78 12.97 3.48
C CYS A 5 6.61 13.31 1.99
N ASP A 6 7.66 13.86 1.38
CA ASP A 6 7.75 14.00 -0.08
C ASP A 6 8.05 12.66 -0.75
N PHE A 7 8.85 11.81 -0.10
CA PHE A 7 9.22 10.50 -0.61
C PHE A 7 9.15 9.44 0.48
N VAL A 8 8.61 8.28 0.14
CA VAL A 8 8.63 7.08 0.98
C VAL A 8 9.18 5.92 0.15
N MET A 9 10.21 5.24 0.65
CA MET A 9 10.74 4.05 0.00
C MET A 9 10.85 2.92 1.01
N ALA A 10 10.34 1.75 0.65
CA ALA A 10 10.29 0.63 1.59
C ALA A 10 10.35 -0.74 0.91
N ASN A 11 10.92 -1.69 1.64
CA ASN A 11 10.81 -3.11 1.36
C ASN A 11 10.26 -3.79 2.63
N PRO A 12 8.94 -3.69 2.90
CA PRO A 12 8.37 -4.24 4.12
C PRO A 12 8.42 -5.77 4.11
N PRO A 13 8.43 -6.42 5.29
CA PRO A 13 8.25 -7.87 5.36
C PRO A 13 6.91 -8.27 4.72
N PHE A 14 6.95 -9.20 3.77
CA PHE A 14 5.77 -9.64 3.02
C PHE A 14 4.91 -10.63 3.81
N ASN A 15 3.61 -10.59 3.56
CA ASN A 15 2.65 -11.58 4.06
C ASN A 15 2.70 -11.78 5.59
N VAL A 16 3.02 -10.71 6.34
CA VAL A 16 3.08 -10.76 7.81
C VAL A 16 1.73 -11.22 8.35
N LYS A 17 1.77 -12.33 9.09
CA LYS A 17 0.63 -12.93 9.80
C LYS A 17 0.63 -12.47 11.26
N LYS A 18 -0.43 -12.80 12.01
CA LYS A 18 -0.57 -12.51 13.45
C LYS A 18 -0.62 -11.03 13.82
N ILE A 19 -1.12 -10.19 12.92
CA ILE A 19 -1.46 -8.81 13.24
C ILE A 19 -2.73 -8.83 14.09
N ASP A 20 -2.64 -8.34 15.33
CA ASP A 20 -3.77 -8.28 16.24
C ASP A 20 -4.66 -7.08 15.91
N LYS A 21 -5.65 -7.34 15.05
CA LYS A 21 -6.60 -6.34 14.55
C LYS A 21 -7.68 -5.98 15.55
N ASN A 22 -7.79 -6.73 16.63
CA ASN A 22 -8.81 -6.50 17.64
C ASN A 22 -8.38 -5.43 18.64
N LYS A 23 -7.08 -5.10 18.68
CA LYS A 23 -6.56 -4.03 19.53
C LYS A 23 -6.99 -2.66 19.02
N ASP A 24 -7.33 -1.79 19.96
CA ASP A 24 -7.89 -0.47 19.68
C ASP A 24 -6.92 0.40 18.89
N TYR A 25 -5.61 0.31 19.16
CA TYR A 25 -4.60 1.04 18.40
C TYR A 25 -4.51 0.66 16.92
N VAL A 26 -5.06 -0.50 16.51
CA VAL A 26 -5.16 -0.89 15.09
C VAL A 26 -6.48 -0.43 14.49
N LYS A 27 -7.58 -0.57 15.23
CA LYS A 27 -8.92 -0.17 14.76
C LYS A 27 -9.04 1.34 14.58
N GLU A 28 -8.41 2.10 15.47
CA GLU A 28 -8.45 3.56 15.52
C GLU A 28 -7.22 4.21 14.88
N ASP A 29 -6.36 3.42 14.20
CA ASP A 29 -5.16 3.97 13.58
C ASP A 29 -5.53 4.94 12.44
N PRO A 30 -5.25 6.25 12.57
CA PRO A 30 -5.60 7.23 11.53
C PRO A 30 -4.84 6.99 10.22
N ARG A 31 -3.80 6.15 10.24
CA ARG A 31 -3.01 5.77 9.07
C ARG A 31 -3.67 4.66 8.24
N LEU A 32 -4.84 4.17 8.65
CA LEU A 32 -5.66 3.19 7.91
C LEU A 32 -6.95 3.85 7.38
N PRO A 33 -6.86 4.84 6.48
CA PRO A 33 -8.02 5.63 6.03
C PRO A 33 -9.07 4.81 5.26
N PHE A 34 -8.71 3.60 4.80
CA PHE A 34 -9.59 2.70 4.07
C PHE A 34 -10.05 1.50 4.94
N GLY A 35 -9.75 1.56 6.24
CA GLY A 35 -10.11 0.54 7.22
C GLY A 35 -9.09 -0.58 7.35
N VAL A 36 -9.28 -1.39 8.38
CA VAL A 36 -8.39 -2.52 8.69
C VAL A 36 -8.68 -3.69 7.73
N PRO A 37 -7.68 -4.17 6.96
CA PRO A 37 -7.83 -5.37 6.13
C PRO A 37 -8.22 -6.56 7.00
N LYS A 38 -9.25 -7.32 6.60
CA LYS A 38 -9.75 -8.49 7.32
C LYS A 38 -8.91 -9.73 7.06
N ALA A 39 -8.27 -9.89 5.90
CA ALA A 39 -7.40 -11.04 5.67
C ALA A 39 -6.15 -10.93 6.55
N GLY A 40 -5.69 -12.05 7.13
CA GLY A 40 -4.55 -12.11 8.07
C GLY A 40 -3.18 -11.83 7.44
N ASN A 41 -3.09 -10.78 6.62
CA ASN A 41 -1.94 -10.41 5.81
C ASN A 41 -1.67 -8.89 5.96
N GLY A 42 -0.44 -8.55 6.35
CA GLY A 42 0.00 -7.17 6.55
C GLY A 42 0.22 -6.33 5.29
N ASN A 43 0.16 -6.89 4.08
CA ASN A 43 0.48 -6.15 2.86
C ASN A 43 -0.35 -4.86 2.71
N TYR A 44 -1.66 -4.95 2.92
CA TYR A 44 -2.57 -3.80 2.83
C TYR A 44 -2.53 -2.87 4.05
N MET A 45 -1.90 -3.29 5.15
CA MET A 45 -1.55 -2.38 6.24
C MET A 45 -0.39 -1.48 5.81
N TRP A 46 0.68 -2.09 5.28
CA TRP A 46 1.85 -1.35 4.80
C TRP A 46 1.51 -0.34 3.70
N ILE A 47 0.73 -0.76 2.71
CA ILE A 47 0.28 0.12 1.62
C ILE A 47 -0.42 1.37 2.16
N GLN A 48 -1.36 1.18 3.11
CA GLN A 48 -2.08 2.29 3.72
C GLN A 48 -1.18 3.18 4.56
N TYR A 49 -0.26 2.59 5.34
CA TYR A 49 0.70 3.34 6.12
C TYR A 49 1.60 4.22 5.25
N PHE A 50 2.18 3.67 4.18
CA PHE A 50 3.00 4.46 3.26
C PHE A 50 2.19 5.57 2.61
N ASN A 51 0.95 5.28 2.19
CA ASN A 51 0.05 6.30 1.64
C ASN A 51 -0.27 7.41 2.66
N SER A 52 -0.47 7.07 3.94
CA SER A 52 -0.78 8.06 4.99
C SER A 52 0.38 9.01 5.31
N TYR A 53 1.62 8.60 5.04
CA TYR A 53 2.80 9.41 5.29
C TYR A 53 3.05 10.47 4.21
N LEU A 54 2.52 10.26 3.01
CA LEU A 54 2.71 11.18 1.90
C LEU A 54 2.00 12.51 2.15
N ASN A 55 2.70 13.59 1.79
CA ASN A 55 2.08 14.91 1.64
C ASN A 55 1.38 15.02 0.27
N GLU A 56 0.76 16.16 -0.01
CA GLU A 56 0.00 16.36 -1.27
C GLU A 56 0.80 16.20 -2.57
N LYS A 57 2.12 16.35 -2.51
CA LYS A 57 3.04 16.20 -3.65
C LYS A 57 3.88 14.92 -3.54
N GLY A 58 3.63 14.12 -2.50
CA GLY A 58 4.46 13.00 -2.12
C GLY A 58 4.33 11.80 -3.05
N ARG A 59 5.39 11.00 -3.10
CA ARG A 59 5.46 9.76 -3.87
C ARG A 59 6.00 8.63 -3.00
N ALA A 60 5.43 7.44 -3.10
CA ALA A 60 6.00 6.25 -2.47
C ALA A 60 6.41 5.22 -3.53
N GLY A 61 7.59 4.62 -3.36
CA GLY A 61 8.03 3.48 -4.15
C GLY A 61 8.36 2.34 -3.21
N PHE A 62 7.64 1.24 -3.29
CA PHE A 62 7.92 0.11 -2.42
C PHE A 62 7.68 -1.21 -3.11
N VAL A 63 8.32 -2.23 -2.56
CA VAL A 63 8.21 -3.59 -3.06
C VAL A 63 7.10 -4.31 -2.32
N MET A 64 6.32 -5.13 -3.04
CA MET A 64 5.24 -5.92 -2.46
C MET A 64 5.14 -7.28 -3.15
N ALA A 65 4.59 -8.27 -2.45
CA ALA A 65 4.28 -9.57 -3.07
C ALA A 65 3.28 -9.40 -4.22
N SER A 66 3.47 -10.12 -5.33
CA SER A 66 2.55 -10.06 -6.49
C SER A 66 1.11 -10.41 -6.12
N SER A 67 0.92 -11.26 -5.10
CA SER A 67 -0.39 -11.61 -4.53
C SER A 67 -1.15 -10.43 -3.90
N ALA A 68 -0.53 -9.26 -3.74
CA ALA A 68 -1.23 -8.06 -3.32
C ALA A 68 -2.11 -7.49 -4.46
N THR A 69 -1.74 -7.72 -5.72
CA THR A 69 -2.46 -7.19 -6.89
C THR A 69 -3.81 -7.86 -7.12
N ASP A 70 -3.94 -9.14 -6.76
CA ASP A 70 -5.14 -9.97 -6.95
C ASP A 70 -5.87 -10.33 -5.64
N ALA A 71 -5.38 -9.85 -4.48
CA ALA A 71 -5.99 -10.11 -3.18
C ALA A 71 -7.51 -9.81 -3.16
N GLY A 72 -8.30 -10.73 -2.60
CA GLY A 72 -9.77 -10.67 -2.55
C GLY A 72 -10.33 -9.90 -1.34
N ASN A 73 -11.62 -10.11 -1.04
CA ASN A 73 -12.30 -9.64 0.19
C ASN A 73 -12.10 -8.15 0.51
N SER A 74 -11.66 -7.83 1.73
CA SER A 74 -11.41 -6.46 2.21
C SER A 74 -10.30 -5.76 1.43
N GLU A 75 -9.28 -6.51 1.02
CA GLU A 75 -8.11 -6.01 0.29
C GLU A 75 -8.53 -5.56 -1.11
N LYS A 76 -9.48 -6.25 -1.74
CA LYS A 76 -10.13 -5.80 -2.97
C LYS A 76 -10.83 -4.45 -2.79
N LEU A 77 -11.56 -4.25 -1.70
CA LEU A 77 -12.25 -2.98 -1.41
C LEU A 77 -11.25 -1.84 -1.18
N ILE A 78 -10.20 -2.09 -0.39
CA ILE A 78 -9.13 -1.11 -0.16
C ILE A 78 -8.42 -0.78 -1.48
N ARG A 79 -8.11 -1.78 -2.31
CA ARG A 79 -7.52 -1.58 -3.66
C ARG A 79 -8.43 -0.71 -4.53
N GLN A 80 -9.73 -0.99 -4.56
CA GLN A 80 -10.70 -0.18 -5.30
C GLN A 80 -10.71 1.27 -4.81
N GLN A 81 -10.66 1.51 -3.49
CA GLN A 81 -10.61 2.86 -2.94
C GLN A 81 -9.31 3.57 -3.30
N LEU A 82 -8.15 2.92 -3.16
CA LEU A 82 -6.84 3.47 -3.56
C LEU A 82 -6.78 3.87 -5.04
N ILE A 83 -7.44 3.10 -5.92
CA ILE A 83 -7.56 3.42 -7.34
C ILE A 83 -8.52 4.59 -7.57
N LYS A 84 -9.70 4.57 -6.92
CA LYS A 84 -10.71 5.64 -7.05
C LYS A 84 -10.19 6.99 -6.55
N THR A 85 -9.40 7.00 -5.48
CA THR A 85 -8.73 8.21 -4.96
C THR A 85 -7.51 8.61 -5.79
N LYS A 86 -7.14 7.83 -6.81
CA LYS A 86 -5.96 8.05 -7.66
C LYS A 86 -4.64 8.09 -6.88
N ASN A 87 -4.55 7.31 -5.80
CA ASN A 87 -3.32 7.17 -5.00
C ASN A 87 -2.32 6.19 -5.65
N VAL A 88 -2.80 5.33 -6.54
CA VAL A 88 -1.98 4.41 -7.34
C VAL A 88 -1.66 5.07 -8.69
N ASP A 89 -0.37 5.19 -9.03
CA ASP A 89 0.08 5.75 -10.32
C ASP A 89 0.53 4.63 -11.26
N VAL A 90 1.47 3.79 -10.83
CA VAL A 90 1.99 2.68 -11.64
C VAL A 90 2.31 1.45 -10.79
N ILE A 91 2.06 0.27 -11.37
CA ILE A 91 2.49 -1.02 -10.83
C ILE A 91 3.43 -1.63 -11.86
N VAL A 92 4.64 -1.97 -11.43
CA VAL A 92 5.67 -2.60 -12.25
C VAL A 92 5.81 -4.04 -11.79
N SER A 93 5.46 -4.99 -12.66
CA SER A 93 5.68 -6.41 -12.39
C SER A 93 7.11 -6.77 -12.76
N VAL A 94 7.79 -7.52 -11.89
CA VAL A 94 9.16 -7.97 -12.11
C VAL A 94 9.17 -9.49 -12.27
N GLY A 95 10.05 -10.00 -13.13
CA GLY A 95 10.20 -11.44 -13.36
C GLY A 95 10.66 -12.20 -12.09
N ASN A 96 10.48 -13.52 -12.12
CA ASN A 96 10.95 -14.39 -11.04
C ASN A 96 12.48 -14.29 -10.87
N ASN A 97 12.96 -14.55 -9.65
CA ASN A 97 14.39 -14.56 -9.30
C ASN A 97 15.13 -13.20 -9.45
N PHE A 98 14.40 -12.09 -9.45
CA PHE A 98 15.01 -10.75 -9.44
C PHE A 98 15.74 -10.44 -8.11
N PHE A 99 15.32 -11.04 -6.99
CA PHE A 99 15.99 -10.91 -5.69
C PHE A 99 16.86 -12.13 -5.39
N LEU A 100 18.06 -11.89 -4.83
CA LEU A 100 19.07 -12.91 -4.51
C LEU A 100 18.65 -13.89 -3.40
N TYR A 101 17.57 -13.61 -2.67
CA TYR A 101 17.00 -14.51 -1.67
C TYR A 101 15.81 -15.27 -2.25
N PRO A 102 15.69 -16.59 -1.98
CA PRO A 102 14.53 -17.33 -2.46
C PRO A 102 13.34 -16.82 -1.68
N PHE A 103 12.35 -16.21 -2.33
CA PHE A 103 10.92 -16.40 -2.06
C PHE A 103 10.10 -15.44 -2.94
N ALA A 104 9.55 -16.03 -3.99
CA ALA A 104 8.36 -15.59 -4.74
C ALA A 104 8.46 -14.34 -5.63
N ALA A 105 7.60 -14.33 -6.66
CA ALA A 105 7.38 -13.23 -7.57
C ALA A 105 6.98 -11.95 -6.81
N MET A 106 7.60 -10.83 -7.20
CA MET A 106 7.42 -9.55 -6.51
C MET A 106 7.00 -8.48 -7.50
N SER A 107 6.09 -7.61 -7.07
CA SER A 107 5.64 -6.44 -7.81
C SER A 107 6.19 -5.19 -7.14
N PHE A 108 6.77 -4.30 -7.93
CA PHE A 108 7.13 -2.95 -7.49
C PHE A 108 5.90 -2.06 -7.64
N MET A 109 5.41 -1.49 -6.56
CA MET A 109 4.27 -0.57 -6.59
C MET A 109 4.75 0.86 -6.34
N VAL A 110 4.39 1.76 -7.26
CA VAL A 110 4.63 3.19 -7.11
C VAL A 110 3.31 3.89 -6.87
N PHE A 111 3.22 4.48 -5.68
CA PHE A 111 2.12 5.32 -5.26
C PHE A 111 2.47 6.79 -5.49
N ARG A 112 1.46 7.56 -5.87
CA ARG A 112 1.54 9.01 -5.96
C ARG A 112 0.29 9.58 -5.33
N GLN A 113 0.46 10.45 -4.34
CA GLN A 113 -0.64 11.31 -3.94
C GLN A 113 -0.70 12.47 -4.92
N ARG A 114 -1.80 12.59 -5.65
CA ARG A 114 -1.98 13.66 -6.64
C ARG A 114 -2.98 14.69 -6.12
N GLN A 115 -2.61 15.96 -6.22
CA GLN A 115 -3.52 17.08 -5.93
C GLN A 115 -4.82 17.00 -6.74
N THR A 116 -5.92 17.34 -6.08
CA THR A 116 -7.30 17.39 -6.60
C THR A 116 -7.54 18.48 -7.66
N THR A 117 -6.52 19.21 -8.10
CA THR A 117 -6.59 20.27 -9.11
C THR A 117 -5.96 19.85 -10.43
N ARG A 118 -6.66 18.99 -11.18
CA ARG A 118 -6.59 19.03 -12.65
C ARG A 118 -8.00 19.27 -13.15
N LYS A 119 -8.40 20.55 -13.28
CA LYS A 119 -9.60 20.92 -14.02
C LYS A 119 -9.48 20.25 -15.39
N GLN A 120 -10.39 19.31 -15.67
CA GLN A 120 -10.54 18.76 -17.00
C GLN A 120 -10.92 19.95 -17.89
N LYS A 121 -10.07 20.23 -18.88
CA LYS A 121 -10.40 21.00 -20.06
C LYS A 121 -10.79 20.01 -21.15
#